data_AF-A0A3M1XXX3-F1
#
_entry.id   AF-A0A3M1XXX3-F1
#
_cell.length_a   1.000
_cell.length_b   1.000
_cell.length_c   1.000
_cell.angle_alpha   90.00
_cell.angle_beta   90.00
_cell.angle_gamma   90.00
#
_symmetry.space_group_name_H-M   'P 1'
#
loop_
_entity.id
_entity.type
_entity.pdbx_description
1 polymer ?
#
loop_
_entity_poly.entity_id
_entity_poly.type
_entity_poly.pdbx_seq_one_letter_code
_entity_poly.pdbx_strand_id
1 'polypeptide(L)' 'MLRTEIEGLEILSERLKTALGTNIRAIVAFGSRVRGDFNWESDFDVLVVVE' A
#
# COMPACT_ATOMS: atom_id res chain seq x y z
N MET A 1 -4.79 -1.77 -12.44
CA MET A 1 -3.49 -1.55 -11.79
C MET A 1 -2.41 -2.19 -12.65
N LEU A 2 -1.36 -1.47 -12.96
CA LEU A 2 -0.20 -1.96 -13.71
C LEU A 2 0.62 -2.91 -12.83
N ARG A 3 1.35 -3.83 -13.47
CA ARG A 3 2.20 -4.79 -12.75
C ARG A 3 3.27 -4.10 -11.87
N THR A 4 3.87 -3.02 -12.39
CA THR A 4 4.86 -2.22 -11.68
C THR A 4 4.31 -1.54 -10.43
N GLU A 5 3.02 -1.17 -10.44
CA GLU A 5 2.36 -0.59 -9.28
C GLU A 5 2.17 -1.62 -8.16
N ILE A 6 1.79 -2.86 -8.52
CA ILE A 6 1.67 -3.98 -7.58
C ILE A 6 3.03 -4.29 -6.93
N GLU A 7 4.08 -4.39 -7.75
CA GLU A 7 5.46 -4.62 -7.28
C GLU A 7 5.92 -3.51 -6.32
N GLY A 8 5.55 -2.25 -6.61
CA GLY A 8 5.84 -1.12 -5.72
C GLY A 8 5.16 -1.23 -4.35
N LEU A 9 3.89 -1.62 -4.32
CA LEU A 9 3.14 -1.83 -3.08
C LEU A 9 3.69 -3.02 -2.26
N GLU A 10 4.14 -4.08 -2.92
CA GLU A 10 4.79 -5.22 -2.25
C GLU A 10 6.10 -4.79 -1.57
N ILE A 11 6.94 -4.02 -2.28
CA ILE A 11 8.19 -3.48 -1.72
C ILE A 11 7.90 -2.57 -0.52
N LEU A 12 6.89 -1.70 -0.62
CA LEU A 12 6.47 -0.85 0.49
C LEU A 12 6.03 -1.67 1.69
N SER A 13 5.20 -2.70 1.48
CA SER A 13 4.71 -3.60 2.52
C SER A 13 5.85 -4.29 3.27
N GLU A 14 6.84 -4.84 2.55
CA GLU A 14 8.00 -5.49 3.17
C GLU A 14 8.89 -4.51 3.94
N ARG A 15 9.06 -3.27 3.44
CA ARG A 15 9.79 -2.22 4.17
C ARG A 15 9.08 -1.82 5.45
N LEU A 16 7.76 -1.68 5.42
CA LEU A 16 6.97 -1.36 6.61
C LEU A 16 7.09 -2.48 7.65
N LYS A 17 6.93 -3.74 7.24
CA LYS A 17 7.11 -4.91 8.12
C LYS A 17 8.50 -4.95 8.74
N THR A 18 9.54 -4.63 7.97
CA THR A 18 10.91 -4.57 8.47
C THR A 18 11.09 -3.44 9.49
N ALA A 19 10.53 -2.25 9.24
CA ALA A 19 10.70 -1.08 10.07
C ALA A 19 9.87 -1.13 11.37
N LEU A 20 8.67 -1.68 11.32
CA LEU A 20 7.71 -1.71 12.45
C LEU A 20 7.64 -3.08 13.13
N GLY A 21 8.26 -4.12 12.54
CA GLY A 21 8.36 -5.45 13.12
C GLY A 21 7.01 -6.12 13.37
N THR A 22 6.88 -6.77 14.52
CA THR A 22 5.65 -7.42 14.98
C THR A 22 4.55 -6.44 15.39
N ASN A 23 4.82 -5.13 15.34
CA ASN A 23 3.83 -4.12 15.73
C ASN A 23 2.78 -3.83 14.65
N ILE A 24 2.89 -4.45 13.47
CA ILE A 24 1.90 -4.30 12.40
C ILE A 24 0.77 -5.30 12.58
N ARG A 25 -0.45 -4.77 12.75
CA ARG A 25 -1.69 -5.54 12.72
C ARG A 25 -2.20 -5.74 11.30
N ALA A 26 -2.15 -4.70 10.46
CA ALA A 26 -2.59 -4.76 9.06
C ALA A 26 -1.95 -3.67 8.18
N ILE A 27 -1.81 -3.97 6.89
CA ILE A 27 -1.47 -3.01 5.83
C ILE A 27 -2.54 -3.16 4.74
N VAL A 28 -3.25 -2.08 4.42
CA VAL A 28 -4.39 -2.11 3.49
C VAL A 28 -4.21 -1.01 2.45
N ALA A 29 -4.18 -1.38 1.17
CA ALA A 29 -4.29 -0.43 0.08
C ALA A 29 -5.76 -0.04 -0.11
N PHE A 30 -6.03 1.25 -0.26
CA PHE A 30 -7.38 1.77 -0.50
C PHE A 30 -7.32 2.96 -1.48
N GLY A 31 -8.39 3.75 -1.55
CA GLY A 31 -8.41 4.94 -2.38
C GLY A 31 -8.72 4.68 -3.85
N SER A 32 -8.57 5.71 -4.67
CA SER A 32 -9.08 5.70 -6.05
C SER A 32 -8.34 4.70 -6.94
N ARG A 33 -7.05 4.51 -6.70
CA ARG A 33 -6.20 3.55 -7.43
C ARG A 33 -6.66 2.10 -7.27
N VAL A 34 -7.19 1.77 -6.10
CA VAL A 34 -7.73 0.43 -5.78
C VAL A 34 -9.16 0.27 -6.30
N ARG A 35 -9.99 1.31 -6.21
CA ARG A 35 -11.39 1.27 -6.70
C ARG A 35 -11.52 1.34 -8.22
N GLY A 36 -10.49 1.84 -8.91
CA GLY A 36 -10.48 1.97 -10.37
C GLY A 36 -11.01 3.31 -10.90
N ASP A 37 -11.36 4.26 -10.02
CA ASP A 37 -11.79 5.62 -10.33
C ASP A 37 -10.63 6.63 -10.31
N PHE A 38 -9.42 6.19 -10.70
CA PHE A 38 -8.20 6.98 -10.68
C PHE A 38 -7.87 7.64 -12.03
N ASN A 39 -7.07 8.70 -11.98
CA ASN A 39 -6.45 9.32 -13.15
C ASN A 39 -4.92 9.10 -13.13
N TRP A 40 -4.20 9.51 -14.16
CA TRP A 40 -2.76 9.28 -14.25
C TRP A 40 -1.94 9.98 -13.15
N GLU A 41 -2.47 11.02 -12.51
CA GLU A 41 -1.86 11.77 -11.40
C GLU A 41 -2.19 11.18 -10.02
N SER A 42 -3.10 10.20 -9.92
CA SER A 42 -3.57 9.72 -8.62
C SER A 42 -2.49 8.93 -7.88
N ASP A 43 -2.32 9.25 -6.60
CA ASP A 43 -1.42 8.56 -5.67
C ASP A 43 -1.94 7.18 -5.22
N PHE A 44 -1.13 6.49 -4.42
CA PHE A 44 -1.51 5.28 -3.70
C PHE A 44 -1.79 5.57 -2.23
N ASP A 45 -3.02 5.31 -1.79
CA ASP A 45 -3.41 5.43 -0.39
C ASP A 45 -3.19 4.09 0.34
N VAL A 46 -2.45 4.14 1.46
CA VAL A 46 -2.14 2.96 2.28
C VAL A 46 -2.46 3.24 3.74
N LEU A 47 -3.28 2.37 4.35
CA LEU A 47 -3.60 2.38 5.77
C LEU A 47 -2.73 1.35 6.47
N VAL A 48 -2.02 1.78 7.52
CA VAL A 48 -1.25 0.89 8.40
C VAL A 48 -1.87 0.92 9.78
N VAL A 49 -2.26 -0.26 10.27
CA VAL A 49 -2.76 -0.45 11.63
C VAL A 49 -1.65 -1.07 12.45
N VAL A 50 -1.32 -0.43 13.57
CA VAL A 50 -0.34 -0.91 14.54
C VAL A 50 -1.00 -1.19 15.89
N GLU A 51 -0.37 -2.01 16.73
CA GLU A 51 -0.75 -2.16 18.15
C GLU A 51 -0.25 -0.97 18.99
#